data_AF-A0A7W1V382-F1
#
_entry.id   AF-A0A7W1V382-F1
#
_cell.length_a   1.000
_cell.length_b   1.000
_cell.length_c   1.000
_cell.angle_alpha   90.00
_cell.angle_beta   90.00
_cell.angle_gamma   90.00
#
_symmetry.space_group_name_H-M   'P 1'
#
loop_
_entity.id
_entity.type
_entity.pdbx_description
1 polymer ?
#
loop_
_entity_poly.entity_id
_entity_poly.type
_entity_poly.pdbx_seq_one_letter_code
_entity_poly.pdbx_strand_id
1 'polypeptide(L)'
;MIMVAVTTSSGATVNVSTAHTDYEGVSEEAQADQIEDLRETTEEYGGGDSSIITGDLNHAITDDTPQGGALQDYVDDGYTDAGEDVGATSDFGYDRRIDYIFTSEELTAGDADRVQGDSPDHEGEDRDLSDHDGIVVDVDVPAPADRADSPDDGGGDGSGGGSSSGSW
;
A
#
# COMPACT_ATOMS: atom_id res chain seq x y z
N MET A 1 -10.09 -11.17 1.05
CA MET A 1 -9.79 -9.81 0.57
C MET A 1 -10.44 -8.78 1.50
N ILE A 2 -9.70 -7.72 1.84
CA ILE A 2 -10.18 -6.54 2.55
C ILE A 2 -9.73 -5.32 1.74
N MET A 3 -10.60 -4.33 1.57
CA MET A 3 -10.25 -3.03 0.99
C MET A 3 -10.64 -1.92 1.96
N VAL A 4 -9.77 -0.93 2.11
CA VAL A 4 -10.02 0.29 2.88
C VAL A 4 -9.61 1.52 2.08
N ALA A 5 -10.43 2.57 2.12
CA ALA A 5 -10.02 3.88 1.63
C ALA A 5 -9.31 4.65 2.75
N VAL A 6 -8.09 5.08 2.50
CA VAL A 6 -7.27 5.87 3.42
C VAL A 6 -7.20 7.29 2.90
N THR A 7 -7.73 8.24 3.68
CA THR A 7 -7.60 9.67 3.36
C THR A 7 -6.43 10.27 4.12
N THR A 8 -5.47 10.84 3.41
CA THR A 8 -4.30 11.51 3.99
C THR A 8 -4.68 12.85 4.61
N SER A 9 -3.79 13.43 5.41
CA SER A 9 -3.98 14.78 5.95
C SER A 9 -4.06 15.86 4.85
N SER A 10 -3.43 15.62 3.70
CA SER A 10 -3.52 16.50 2.51
C SER A 10 -4.87 16.33 1.78
N GLY A 11 -5.67 15.32 2.13
CA GLY A 11 -6.99 15.04 1.55
C GLY A 11 -6.95 14.20 0.29
N ALA A 12 -5.79 13.66 -0.08
CA ALA A 12 -5.72 12.60 -1.08
C ALA A 12 -6.34 11.33 -0.51
N THR A 13 -7.01 10.56 -1.36
CA THR A 13 -7.52 9.23 -1.01
C THR A 13 -6.69 8.18 -1.73
N VAL A 14 -6.31 7.14 -1.01
CA VAL A 14 -5.64 5.95 -1.55
C VAL A 14 -6.44 4.72 -1.11
N ASN A 15 -6.72 3.82 -2.04
CA ASN A 15 -7.32 2.53 -1.73
C ASN A 15 -6.23 1.55 -1.32
N VAL A 16 -6.37 0.92 -0.17
CA VAL A 16 -5.48 -0.16 0.27
C VAL A 16 -6.26 -1.45 0.28
N SER A 17 -5.88 -2.36 -0.61
CA SER A 17 -6.44 -3.70 -0.74
C SER A 17 -5.46 -4.74 -0.24
N THR A 18 -5.96 -5.74 0.47
CA THR A 18 -5.13 -6.85 0.93
C THR A 18 -5.83 -8.20 0.88
N ALA A 19 -5.05 -9.24 0.61
CA ALA A 19 -5.50 -10.62 0.64
C ALA A 19 -4.43 -11.56 1.22
N HIS A 20 -4.91 -12.73 1.60
CA HIS A 20 -4.12 -13.93 1.73
C HIS A 20 -4.73 -14.93 0.76
N THR A 21 -4.03 -15.27 -0.32
CA THR A 21 -4.54 -16.24 -1.31
C THR A 21 -4.33 -17.66 -0.80
N ASP A 22 -5.07 -18.62 -1.35
CA ASP A 22 -4.93 -20.03 -0.96
C ASP A 22 -3.61 -20.64 -1.50
N TYR A 23 -2.96 -21.53 -0.74
CA TYR A 23 -1.68 -22.17 -1.14
C TYR A 23 -1.73 -23.70 -1.31
N GLU A 24 -2.78 -24.36 -0.82
CA GLU A 24 -3.02 -25.80 -1.00
C GLU A 24 -4.51 -26.13 -1.05
N GLY A 25 -4.87 -27.24 -1.70
CA GLY A 25 -6.25 -27.74 -1.76
C GLY A 25 -7.15 -27.03 -2.78
N VAL A 26 -6.57 -26.10 -3.55
CA VAL A 26 -7.19 -25.35 -4.64
C VAL A 26 -6.35 -25.55 -5.91
N SER A 27 -6.97 -25.46 -7.09
CA SER A 27 -6.25 -25.56 -8.36
C SER A 27 -5.46 -24.29 -8.66
N GLU A 28 -4.35 -24.42 -9.39
CA GLU A 28 -3.48 -23.30 -9.78
C GLU A 28 -4.26 -22.17 -10.48
N GLU A 29 -5.14 -22.52 -11.42
CA GLU A 29 -6.01 -21.54 -12.10
C GLU A 29 -6.93 -20.79 -11.12
N ALA A 30 -7.46 -21.47 -10.11
CA ALA A 30 -8.34 -20.83 -9.14
C ALA A 30 -7.56 -19.97 -8.12
N GLN A 31 -6.27 -20.24 -7.94
CA GLN A 31 -5.38 -19.35 -7.18
C GLN A 31 -4.99 -18.12 -8.02
N ALA A 32 -4.78 -18.29 -9.33
CA ALA A 32 -4.58 -17.19 -10.26
C ALA A 32 -5.81 -16.28 -10.31
N ASP A 33 -7.02 -16.86 -10.42
CA ASP A 33 -8.30 -16.15 -10.35
C ASP A 33 -8.40 -15.31 -9.06
N GLN A 34 -7.91 -15.79 -7.91
CA GLN A 34 -7.92 -15.01 -6.66
C GLN A 34 -6.99 -13.79 -6.71
N ILE A 35 -5.85 -13.92 -7.38
CA ILE A 35 -4.87 -12.83 -7.58
C ILE A 35 -5.45 -11.80 -8.55
N GLU A 36 -6.09 -12.24 -9.62
CA GLU A 36 -6.79 -11.37 -10.59
C GLU A 36 -7.99 -10.67 -9.94
N ASP A 37 -8.86 -11.40 -9.24
CA ASP A 37 -10.03 -10.87 -8.52
C ASP A 37 -9.62 -9.76 -7.54
N LEU A 38 -8.48 -9.90 -6.87
CA LEU A 38 -7.93 -8.86 -5.98
C LEU A 38 -7.63 -7.57 -6.74
N ARG A 39 -7.03 -7.65 -7.93
CA ARG A 39 -6.71 -6.51 -8.78
C ARG A 39 -7.99 -5.88 -9.31
N GLU A 40 -8.84 -6.68 -9.95
CA GLU A 40 -10.08 -6.22 -10.58
C GLU A 40 -11.03 -5.59 -9.56
N THR A 41 -11.18 -6.20 -8.38
CA THR A 41 -11.98 -5.61 -7.29
C THR A 41 -11.35 -4.29 -6.84
N THR A 42 -10.03 -4.18 -6.82
CA THR A 42 -9.36 -2.92 -6.49
C THR A 42 -9.66 -1.82 -7.48
N GLU A 43 -9.62 -2.12 -8.77
CA GLU A 43 -9.91 -1.18 -9.85
C GLU A 43 -11.40 -0.82 -9.93
N GLU A 44 -12.29 -1.81 -9.78
CA GLU A 44 -13.75 -1.62 -9.86
C GLU A 44 -14.25 -0.73 -8.71
N TYR A 45 -13.86 -1.04 -7.48
CA TYR A 45 -14.37 -0.38 -6.29
C TYR A 45 -13.50 0.79 -5.80
N GLY A 46 -12.27 0.91 -6.31
CA GLY A 46 -11.35 2.00 -5.98
C GLY A 46 -11.78 3.36 -6.54
N GLY A 47 -12.78 3.41 -7.42
CA GLY A 47 -13.35 4.67 -7.90
C GLY A 47 -12.42 5.52 -8.76
N GLY A 48 -11.33 4.93 -9.28
CA GLY A 48 -10.27 5.62 -10.02
C GLY A 48 -9.28 6.39 -9.14
N ASP A 49 -9.36 6.27 -7.81
CA ASP A 49 -8.34 6.77 -6.90
C ASP A 49 -7.11 5.84 -6.92
N SER A 50 -5.93 6.40 -6.61
CA SER A 50 -4.67 5.64 -6.49
C SER A 50 -4.80 4.45 -5.53
N SER A 51 -4.05 3.38 -5.76
CA SER A 51 -4.19 2.13 -5.01
C SER A 51 -2.87 1.52 -4.57
N ILE A 52 -2.92 0.84 -3.43
CA ILE A 52 -1.89 -0.06 -2.91
C ILE A 52 -2.55 -1.43 -2.76
N ILE A 53 -2.00 -2.45 -3.41
CA ILE A 53 -2.44 -3.84 -3.26
C ILE A 53 -1.33 -4.62 -2.57
N THR A 54 -1.62 -5.29 -1.47
CA THR A 54 -0.59 -5.95 -0.65
C THR A 54 -1.06 -7.25 -0.01
N GLY A 55 -0.16 -8.15 0.34
CA GLY A 55 -0.46 -9.31 1.17
C GLY A 55 0.36 -10.53 0.80
N ASP A 56 0.04 -11.65 1.45
CA ASP A 56 0.60 -12.96 1.14
C ASP A 56 -0.17 -13.58 -0.03
N LEU A 57 0.46 -13.56 -1.20
CA LEU A 57 -0.12 -14.08 -2.43
C LEU A 57 0.35 -15.51 -2.74
N ASN A 58 1.11 -16.14 -1.82
CA ASN A 58 1.56 -17.54 -1.81
C ASN A 58 2.34 -18.04 -3.04
N HIS A 59 2.62 -17.15 -3.99
CA HIS A 59 3.27 -17.45 -5.26
C HIS A 59 4.29 -16.37 -5.60
N ALA A 60 5.32 -16.74 -6.37
CA ALA A 60 6.30 -15.78 -6.84
C ALA A 60 5.99 -15.36 -8.28
N ILE A 61 6.11 -14.08 -8.57
CA ILE A 61 5.97 -13.48 -9.91
C ILE A 61 6.88 -14.13 -10.96
N THR A 62 8.01 -14.68 -10.52
CA THR A 62 8.98 -15.37 -11.38
C THR A 62 8.62 -16.82 -11.70
N ASP A 63 7.56 -17.37 -11.11
CA ASP A 63 7.15 -18.75 -11.36
C ASP A 63 6.51 -18.90 -12.74
N ASP A 64 6.92 -19.92 -13.48
CA ASP A 64 6.29 -20.29 -14.76
C ASP A 64 4.98 -21.07 -14.52
N THR A 65 4.01 -20.38 -13.92
CA THR A 65 2.70 -20.91 -13.48
C THR A 65 1.59 -19.89 -13.73
N PRO A 66 0.29 -20.28 -13.77
CA PRO A 66 -0.81 -19.33 -13.90
C PRO A 66 -0.78 -18.19 -12.88
N GLN A 67 -0.44 -18.49 -11.63
CA GLN A 67 -0.35 -17.52 -10.53
C GLN A 67 0.80 -16.52 -10.74
N GLY A 68 1.95 -16.99 -11.20
CA GLY A 68 3.07 -16.12 -11.57
C GLY A 68 2.70 -15.19 -12.73
N GLY A 69 1.95 -15.70 -13.71
CA GLY A 69 1.34 -14.90 -14.78
C GLY A 69 0.39 -13.83 -14.25
N ALA A 70 -0.55 -14.20 -13.38
CA ALA A 70 -1.49 -13.26 -12.76
C ALA A 70 -0.79 -12.17 -11.93
N LEU A 71 0.35 -12.47 -11.28
CA LEU A 71 1.18 -11.47 -10.60
C LEU A 71 1.92 -10.57 -11.60
N GLN A 72 2.43 -11.13 -12.71
CA GLN A 72 3.08 -10.36 -13.76
C GLN A 72 2.12 -9.38 -14.43
N ASP A 73 0.83 -9.75 -14.54
CA ASP A 73 -0.21 -8.89 -15.10
C ASP A 73 -0.38 -7.59 -14.29
N TYR A 74 -0.09 -7.56 -12.99
CA TYR A 74 -0.08 -6.31 -12.22
C TYR A 74 0.94 -5.31 -12.79
N VAL A 75 2.15 -5.79 -13.06
CA VAL A 75 3.25 -4.97 -13.60
C VAL A 75 2.96 -4.58 -15.04
N ASP A 76 2.41 -5.50 -15.83
CA ASP A 76 2.04 -5.25 -17.22
C ASP A 76 0.87 -4.24 -17.34
N ASP A 77 -0.02 -4.20 -16.35
CA ASP A 77 -1.11 -3.24 -16.21
C ASP A 77 -0.70 -1.91 -15.55
N GLY A 78 0.59 -1.72 -15.27
CA GLY A 78 1.16 -0.44 -14.84
C GLY A 78 1.32 -0.26 -13.33
N TYR A 79 1.08 -1.29 -12.52
CA TYR A 79 1.50 -1.25 -11.13
C TYR A 79 3.02 -1.37 -11.00
N THR A 80 3.56 -0.75 -9.96
CA THR A 80 4.95 -0.94 -9.53
C THR A 80 4.99 -1.99 -8.43
N ASP A 81 5.83 -3.00 -8.58
CA ASP A 81 6.22 -3.91 -7.51
C ASP A 81 7.17 -3.19 -6.55
N ALA A 82 6.60 -2.57 -5.52
CA ALA A 82 7.33 -1.75 -4.58
C ALA A 82 8.25 -2.56 -3.66
N GLY A 83 8.14 -3.90 -3.64
CA GLY A 83 8.99 -4.80 -2.86
C GLY A 83 10.02 -5.57 -3.68
N GLU A 84 10.30 -5.17 -4.94
CA GLU A 84 11.06 -5.97 -5.90
C GLU A 84 12.38 -6.51 -5.33
N ASP A 85 13.13 -5.65 -4.63
CA ASP A 85 14.49 -5.92 -4.14
C ASP A 85 14.56 -6.61 -2.77
N VAL A 86 13.43 -6.86 -2.09
CA VAL A 86 13.39 -7.40 -0.72
C VAL A 86 13.85 -8.86 -0.64
N GLY A 87 13.83 -9.57 -1.76
CA GLY A 87 14.15 -10.99 -1.83
C GLY A 87 13.06 -11.86 -1.19
N ALA A 88 13.43 -13.07 -0.75
CA ALA A 88 12.50 -14.02 -0.15
C ALA A 88 11.83 -13.45 1.12
N THR A 89 10.54 -13.71 1.30
CA THR A 89 9.77 -13.27 2.48
C THR A 89 9.23 -14.42 3.29
N SER A 90 9.30 -15.67 2.80
CA SER A 90 8.86 -16.84 3.54
C SER A 90 9.97 -17.87 3.72
N ASP A 91 10.05 -18.40 4.94
CA ASP A 91 10.95 -19.49 5.32
C ASP A 91 10.34 -20.87 4.99
N PHE A 92 9.08 -20.93 4.53
CA PHE A 92 8.48 -22.16 4.03
C PHE A 92 9.09 -22.57 2.69
N GLY A 93 10.14 -23.38 2.79
CA GLY A 93 10.44 -24.45 1.84
C GLY A 93 11.25 -24.10 0.60
N TYR A 94 11.35 -22.84 0.15
CA TYR A 94 12.09 -22.54 -1.10
C TYR A 94 12.70 -21.12 -1.20
N ASP A 95 12.87 -20.38 -0.10
CA ASP A 95 13.36 -18.99 -0.14
C ASP A 95 12.60 -18.15 -1.20
N ARG A 96 11.26 -18.15 -1.11
CA ARG A 96 10.39 -17.49 -2.09
C ARG A 96 9.89 -16.15 -1.57
N ARG A 97 9.76 -15.19 -2.48
CA ARG A 97 9.01 -13.96 -2.23
C ARG A 97 7.56 -14.23 -2.57
N ILE A 98 6.73 -14.33 -1.54
CA ILE A 98 5.29 -14.59 -1.69
C ILE A 98 4.43 -13.47 -1.12
N ASP A 99 5.07 -12.54 -0.40
CA ASP A 99 4.46 -11.31 0.08
C ASP A 99 4.77 -10.17 -0.88
N TYR A 100 3.75 -9.36 -1.18
CA TYR A 100 3.83 -8.31 -2.21
C TYR A 100 3.30 -6.97 -1.70
N ILE A 101 3.82 -5.90 -2.31
CA ILE A 101 3.25 -4.54 -2.26
C ILE A 101 3.30 -4.00 -3.69
N PHE A 102 2.14 -3.89 -4.32
CA PHE A 102 1.96 -3.25 -5.62
C PHE A 102 1.37 -1.85 -5.43
N THR A 103 1.90 -0.85 -6.11
CA THR A 103 1.38 0.53 -6.07
C THR A 103 0.98 0.99 -7.46
N SER A 104 -0.15 1.71 -7.57
CA SER A 104 -0.56 2.32 -8.85
C SER A 104 0.44 3.39 -9.32
N GLU A 105 0.43 3.70 -10.62
CA GLU A 105 1.43 4.57 -11.27
C GLU A 105 1.49 6.01 -10.73
N GLU A 106 0.44 6.50 -10.07
CA GLU A 106 0.39 7.84 -9.49
C GLU A 106 1.10 7.94 -8.14
N LEU A 107 1.39 6.80 -7.51
CA LEU A 107 2.12 6.72 -6.25
C LEU A 107 3.62 6.57 -6.52
N THR A 108 4.44 7.16 -5.66
CA THR A 108 5.89 6.93 -5.69
C THR A 108 6.28 6.11 -4.48
N ALA A 109 6.69 4.87 -4.72
CA ALA A 109 7.28 4.02 -3.68
C ALA A 109 8.76 4.39 -3.48
N GLY A 110 9.18 4.46 -2.22
CA GLY A 110 10.56 4.56 -1.81
C GLY A 110 11.27 3.21 -1.80
N ASP A 111 12.45 3.18 -1.19
CA ASP A 111 13.21 1.94 -1.01
C ASP A 111 12.47 1.01 -0.04
N ALA A 112 12.45 -0.28 -0.38
CA ALA A 112 11.84 -1.31 0.43
C ALA A 112 12.84 -1.93 1.41
N ASP A 113 12.40 -2.14 2.64
CA ASP A 113 13.16 -2.82 3.69
C ASP A 113 12.51 -4.15 4.08
N ARG A 114 13.33 -5.20 4.20
CA ARG A 114 12.94 -6.47 4.81
C ARG A 114 12.95 -6.32 6.32
N VAL A 115 11.84 -6.63 6.98
CA VAL A 115 11.74 -6.66 8.45
C VAL A 115 11.58 -8.10 8.87
N GLN A 116 12.57 -8.61 9.59
CA GLN A 116 12.56 -9.99 10.05
C GLN A 116 11.33 -10.25 10.95
N GLY A 117 10.67 -11.39 10.75
CA GLY A 117 9.55 -11.88 11.57
C GLY A 117 9.94 -12.23 13.01
N ASP A 118 11.22 -12.06 13.36
CA ASP A 118 11.78 -12.25 14.70
C ASP A 118 11.12 -11.30 15.70
N SER A 119 10.66 -11.88 16.78
CA SER A 119 10.19 -11.13 17.92
C SER A 119 11.30 -10.94 18.94
N PRO A 120 11.37 -9.80 19.63
CA PRO A 120 12.13 -9.73 20.86
C PRO A 120 11.35 -10.51 21.94
N ASP A 121 11.47 -11.83 21.95
CA ASP A 121 11.21 -12.61 23.14
C ASP A 121 12.44 -12.59 24.07
N HIS A 122 12.24 -13.01 25.32
CA HIS A 122 13.27 -12.95 26.34
C HIS A 122 14.48 -13.81 25.93
N GLU A 123 15.71 -13.31 26.19
CA GLU A 123 16.98 -14.00 25.90
C GLU A 123 16.88 -15.53 26.02
N GLY A 124 16.87 -16.22 24.87
CA GLY A 124 16.91 -17.68 24.80
C GLY A 124 15.58 -18.39 24.53
N GLU A 125 14.51 -17.68 24.20
CA GLU A 125 13.26 -18.29 23.71
C GLU A 125 13.06 -18.20 22.19
N ASP A 126 14.08 -17.83 21.38
CA ASP A 126 14.08 -17.72 19.90
C ASP A 126 13.01 -18.55 19.18
N ARG A 127 11.77 -18.06 19.19
CA ARG A 127 10.68 -18.55 18.38
C ARG A 127 10.21 -17.38 17.56
N ASP A 128 10.65 -17.38 16.31
CA ASP A 128 10.17 -16.47 15.28
C ASP A 128 8.64 -16.43 15.37
N LEU A 129 8.07 -15.23 15.48
CA LEU A 129 6.60 -15.08 15.63
C LEU A 129 5.87 -15.43 14.34
N SER A 130 6.61 -15.45 13.24
CA SER A 130 6.14 -15.64 11.89
C SER A 130 7.22 -16.37 11.13
N ASP A 131 6.79 -17.33 10.32
CA ASP A 131 7.53 -17.98 9.24
C ASP A 131 7.64 -17.07 7.98
N HIS A 132 7.09 -15.86 8.07
CA HIS A 132 7.22 -14.80 7.09
C HIS A 132 7.91 -13.58 7.69
N ASP A 133 8.78 -12.98 6.89
CA ASP A 133 9.31 -11.65 7.09
C ASP A 133 8.38 -10.59 6.51
N GLY A 134 8.30 -9.45 7.19
CA GLY A 134 7.56 -8.29 6.71
C GLY A 134 8.30 -7.52 5.62
N ILE A 135 7.53 -6.79 4.82
CA ILE A 135 8.02 -5.77 3.88
C ILE A 135 7.59 -4.40 4.41
N VAL A 136 8.52 -3.45 4.46
CA VAL A 136 8.23 -2.04 4.75
C VAL A 136 8.61 -1.18 3.56
N VAL A 137 7.70 -0.33 3.13
CA VAL A 137 7.90 0.64 2.04
C VAL A 137 7.27 1.96 2.45
N ASP A 138 8.01 3.05 2.30
CA ASP A 138 7.46 4.40 2.35
C ASP A 138 6.82 4.75 1.00
N VAL A 139 5.58 5.23 1.00
CA VAL A 139 4.84 5.60 -0.22
C VAL A 139 4.43 7.06 -0.17
N ASP A 140 4.88 7.83 -1.16
CA ASP A 140 4.51 9.22 -1.35
C ASP A 140 3.17 9.31 -2.10
N VAL A 141 2.20 9.97 -1.45
CA VAL A 141 0.85 10.20 -1.99
C VAL A 141 0.72 11.66 -2.44
N PRO A 142 0.50 11.93 -3.74
CA PRO A 142 0.37 13.30 -4.24
C PRO A 142 -0.85 14.00 -3.64
N ALA A 143 -0.70 15.27 -3.25
CA ALA A 143 -1.82 16.06 -2.78
C ALA A 143 -2.83 16.34 -3.92
N PRO A 144 -4.13 16.43 -3.64
CA PRO A 144 -5.12 16.77 -4.67
C PRO A 144 -4.83 18.14 -5.28
N ALA A 145 -4.95 18.25 -6.60
CA ALA A 145 -4.66 19.49 -7.34
C ALA A 145 -5.44 20.71 -6.84
N ASP A 146 -6.66 20.50 -6.31
CA ASP A 146 -7.54 21.58 -5.85
C ASP A 146 -7.20 22.14 -4.46
N ARG A 147 -6.17 21.60 -3.78
CA ARG A 147 -5.72 22.07 -2.44
C ARG A 147 -4.43 22.88 -2.44
N ALA A 148 -3.76 23.00 -3.59
CA ALA A 148 -2.50 23.75 -3.68
C ALA A 148 -2.67 25.28 -3.48
N ASP A 149 -3.90 25.80 -3.50
CA ASP A 149 -4.22 27.23 -3.40
C ASP A 149 -5.35 27.51 -2.37
N SER A 150 -5.26 26.99 -1.15
CA SER A 150 -5.97 27.65 -0.04
C SER A 150 -5.06 28.79 0.46
N PRO A 151 -5.30 30.06 0.06
CA PRO A 151 -4.56 31.17 0.65
C PRO A 151 -4.79 31.13 2.16
N ASP A 152 -3.67 31.09 2.87
CA ASP A 152 -3.57 31.31 4.31
C ASP A 152 -4.54 32.42 4.72
N ASP A 153 -5.55 32.06 5.52
CA ASP A 153 -6.63 32.95 5.94
C ASP A 153 -6.01 34.20 6.57
N GLY A 154 -6.00 35.26 5.77
CA GLY A 154 -5.45 36.55 6.12
C GLY A 154 -5.96 36.99 7.49
N GLY A 155 -5.02 37.07 8.43
CA GLY A 155 -5.22 37.73 9.72
C GLY A 155 -5.82 39.11 9.48
N GLY A 156 -7.08 39.23 9.88
CA GLY A 156 -7.92 40.41 9.68
C GLY A 156 -7.24 41.72 10.08
N ASP A 157 -7.36 42.65 9.15
CA ASP A 157 -7.19 44.08 9.22
C ASP A 157 -7.86 44.72 10.45
N GLY A 158 -7.06 44.95 11.50
CA GLY A 158 -7.38 45.95 12.51
C GLY A 158 -7.27 47.36 11.92
N SER A 159 -8.36 47.94 11.41
CA SER A 159 -8.43 49.36 11.04
C SER A 159 -9.85 49.95 11.08
N GLY A 160 -10.01 50.99 11.91
CA GLY A 160 -11.14 51.95 11.91
C GLY A 160 -11.89 52.01 13.24
N GLY A 161 -12.11 53.13 13.93
CA GLY A 161 -11.79 54.55 13.81
C GLY A 161 -12.18 55.20 15.16
N GLY A 162 -11.51 56.24 15.67
CA GLY A 162 -11.74 57.61 15.22
C GLY A 162 -12.79 58.34 16.07
N SER A 163 -12.32 58.93 17.19
CA SER A 163 -12.77 60.15 17.89
C SER A 163 -14.24 60.61 17.89
N SER A 164 -14.80 60.82 19.08
CA SER A 164 -15.78 61.89 19.32
C SER A 164 -15.45 62.67 20.61
N SER A 165 -15.47 63.98 20.44
CA SER A 165 -15.25 65.04 21.43
C SER A 165 -16.47 65.22 22.34
N GLY A 166 -16.24 65.50 23.63
CA GLY A 166 -17.29 65.96 24.55
C GLY A 166 -16.71 66.59 25.81
N SER A 167 -16.59 67.92 25.79
CA SER A 167 -16.21 68.77 26.91
C SER A 167 -17.26 68.75 28.03
N TRP A 168 -16.82 68.70 29.29
CA TRP A 168 -17.35 69.46 30.42
C TRP A 168 -16.20 69.80 31.36
#